data_AF-A0A348FYK4-F1
#
_entry.id   AF-A0A348FYK4-F1
#
_cell.length_a   1.000
_cell.length_b   1.000
_cell.length_c   1.000
_cell.angle_alpha   90.00
_cell.angle_beta   90.00
_cell.angle_gamma   90.00
#
_symmetry.space_group_name_H-M   'P 1'
#
loop_
_entity.id
_entity.type
_entity.pdbx_description
1 polymer ?
#
loop_
_entity_poly.entity_id
_entity_poly.type
_entity_poly.pdbx_seq_one_letter_code
_entity_poly.pdbx_strand_id
1 'polypeptide(L)'
;MSAEQTIKDQLDRIAELRTVYGAPGDHGYDTPAGDALYRLYAIAFTLSVLLPEIAADARDAARYRWLRERDLETIDKGGVFIGAVPENLVLNLEEADQIIDAAREAEARAEIAK
;
A
#
# COMPACT_ATOMS: atom_id res chain seq x y z
N MET A 1 -3.39 13.50 -3.66
CA MET A 1 -3.72 13.31 -5.08
C MET A 1 -4.79 12.26 -5.19
N SER A 2 -5.83 12.49 -5.98
CA SER A 2 -6.81 11.45 -6.34
C SER A 2 -6.18 10.46 -7.33
N ALA A 3 -6.71 9.24 -7.42
CA ALA A 3 -6.23 8.22 -8.35
C ALA A 3 -6.26 8.71 -9.82
N GLU A 4 -7.29 9.48 -10.19
CA GLU A 4 -7.41 10.09 -11.51
C GLU A 4 -6.26 11.07 -11.83
N GLN A 5 -5.84 11.87 -10.85
CA GLN A 5 -4.71 12.78 -11.01
C GLN A 5 -3.40 11.99 -11.19
N THR A 6 -3.21 10.93 -10.42
CA THR A 6 -2.04 10.04 -10.56
C THR A 6 -2.00 9.41 -11.95
N ILE A 7 -3.11 8.89 -12.46
CA ILE A 7 -3.18 8.31 -13.80
C ILE A 7 -2.82 9.34 -14.87
N LYS A 8 -3.39 10.55 -14.77
CA LYS A 8 -3.09 11.64 -15.70
C LYS A 8 -1.60 12.00 -15.70
N ASP A 9 -1.01 12.19 -14.53
CA ASP A 9 0.40 12.54 -14.39
C ASP A 9 1.33 11.46 -14.98
N GLN A 10 0.92 10.19 -14.90
CA GLN A 10 1.66 9.06 -15.46
C GLN A 10 1.54 8.98 -16.97
N LEU A 11 0.36 9.24 -17.53
CA LEU A 11 0.17 9.34 -18.98
C LEU A 11 0.97 10.50 -19.57
N ASP A 12 1.00 11.65 -18.88
CA ASP A 12 1.81 12.81 -19.27
C ASP A 12 3.31 12.43 -19.29
N ARG A 13 3.79 11.68 -18.29
CA ARG A 13 5.18 11.20 -18.23
C ARG A 13 5.53 10.17 -19.32
N ILE A 14 4.60 9.28 -19.64
CA ILE A 14 4.76 8.33 -20.76
C ILE A 14 4.83 9.08 -22.09
N ALA A 15 4.03 10.13 -22.26
CA ALA A 15 4.06 10.99 -23.44
C ALA A 15 5.41 11.71 -23.58
N GLU A 16 5.95 12.27 -22.49
CA GLU A 16 7.30 12.87 -22.46
C GLU A 16 8.39 11.86 -22.85
N LEU A 17 8.37 10.66 -22.25
CA LEU A 17 9.34 9.60 -22.58
C LEU A 17 9.26 9.20 -24.05
N ARG A 18 8.04 9.15 -24.61
CA ARG A 18 7.83 8.83 -26.03
C ARG A 18 8.42 9.89 -26.95
N THR A 19 8.36 11.16 -26.58
CA THR A 19 8.99 12.25 -27.34
C THR A 19 10.51 12.15 -27.34
N VAL A 20 11.12 11.74 -26.23
CA VAL A 20 12.60 11.69 -26.10
C VAL A 20 13.18 10.43 -26.74
N TYR A 21 12.54 9.27 -26.58
CA TYR A 21 13.11 7.97 -26.94
C TYR A 21 12.43 7.28 -28.13
N GLY A 22 11.35 7.86 -28.67
CA GLY A 22 10.49 7.20 -29.65
C GLY A 22 9.60 6.12 -29.04
N ALA A 23 8.72 5.54 -29.86
CA ALA A 23 7.96 4.37 -29.49
C ALA A 23 8.85 3.10 -29.56
N PRO A 24 8.59 2.05 -28.77
CA PRO A 24 9.30 0.77 -28.88
C PRO A 24 9.35 0.22 -30.32
N GLY A 25 8.27 0.40 -31.08
CA GLY A 25 8.19 0.00 -32.50
C GLY A 25 9.13 0.76 -33.44
N ASP A 26 9.59 1.96 -33.06
CA ASP A 26 10.53 2.75 -33.88
C ASP A 26 11.93 2.13 -33.91
N HIS A 27 12.24 1.26 -32.95
CA HIS A 27 13.50 0.51 -32.85
C HIS A 27 13.39 -0.91 -33.43
N GLY A 28 12.22 -1.29 -33.95
CA GLY A 28 11.93 -2.64 -34.45
C GLY A 28 11.56 -3.63 -33.34
N TYR A 29 10.48 -4.37 -33.53
CA TYR A 29 10.08 -5.48 -32.68
C TYR A 29 11.08 -6.65 -32.83
N ASP A 30 11.29 -7.43 -31.76
CA ASP A 30 12.25 -8.53 -31.69
C ASP A 30 13.72 -8.11 -31.91
N THR A 31 14.01 -6.82 -31.71
CA THR A 31 15.39 -6.32 -31.63
C THR A 31 15.79 -6.11 -30.17
N PRO A 32 17.08 -6.27 -29.82
CA PRO A 32 17.54 -5.99 -28.46
C PRO A 32 17.20 -4.57 -27.97
N ALA A 33 17.18 -3.58 -28.86
CA ALA A 33 16.88 -2.19 -28.53
C ALA A 33 15.36 -1.96 -28.32
N GLY A 34 14.52 -2.46 -29.22
CA GLY A 34 13.07 -2.38 -29.09
C GLY A 34 12.55 -3.15 -27.86
N ASP A 35 13.10 -4.34 -27.61
CA ASP A 35 12.75 -5.16 -26.45
C ASP A 35 13.15 -4.49 -25.12
N ALA A 36 14.34 -3.88 -25.08
CA ALA A 36 14.79 -3.14 -23.91
C ALA A 36 13.88 -1.93 -23.63
N LEU A 37 13.50 -1.19 -24.67
CA LEU A 37 12.60 -0.04 -24.53
C LEU A 37 11.20 -0.47 -24.10
N TYR A 38 10.66 -1.54 -24.68
CA TYR A 38 9.37 -2.10 -24.28
C TYR A 38 9.37 -2.52 -22.79
N ARG A 39 10.42 -3.22 -22.33
CA ARG A 39 10.55 -3.61 -20.92
C ARG A 39 10.62 -2.41 -19.99
N LEU A 40 11.34 -1.35 -20.37
CA LEU A 40 11.43 -0.13 -19.58
C LEU A 40 10.06 0.53 -19.40
N TYR A 41 9.28 0.64 -20.49
CA TYR A 41 7.92 1.19 -20.45
C TYR A 41 6.97 0.32 -19.63
N ALA A 42 7.04 -1.00 -19.77
CA ALA A 42 6.23 -1.94 -19.00
C ALA A 42 6.54 -1.81 -17.49
N ILE A 43 7.81 -1.77 -17.10
CA ILE A 43 8.22 -1.58 -15.71
C ILE A 43 7.73 -0.23 -15.19
N ALA A 44 7.90 0.86 -15.96
CA ALA A 44 7.45 2.19 -15.56
C ALA A 44 5.93 2.21 -15.32
N PHE A 45 5.15 1.60 -16.22
CA PHE A 45 3.70 1.46 -16.06
C PHE A 45 3.35 0.64 -14.81
N THR A 46 3.97 -0.53 -14.61
CA THR A 46 3.73 -1.35 -13.42
C THR A 46 4.05 -0.58 -12.13
N LEU A 47 5.19 0.11 -12.08
CA LEU A 47 5.56 0.95 -10.93
C LEU A 47 4.54 2.06 -10.69
N SER A 48 4.02 2.69 -11.75
CA SER A 48 3.01 3.75 -11.63
C SER A 48 1.70 3.28 -10.97
N VAL A 49 1.34 2.02 -11.19
CA VAL A 49 0.12 1.41 -10.64
C VAL A 49 0.34 0.94 -9.21
N LEU A 50 1.48 0.32 -8.92
CA LEU A 50 1.74 -0.32 -7.62
C LEU A 50 2.25 0.66 -6.55
N LEU A 51 3.03 1.68 -6.92
CA LEU A 51 3.61 2.61 -5.94
C LEU A 51 2.55 3.38 -5.11
N PRO A 52 1.43 3.85 -5.67
CA PRO A 52 0.37 4.50 -4.89
C PRO A 52 -0.26 3.58 -3.84
N GLU A 53 -0.47 2.31 -4.18
CA GLU A 53 -1.05 1.30 -3.28
C GLU A 53 -0.07 1.00 -2.14
N ILE A 54 1.20 0.74 -2.46
CA ILE A 54 2.27 0.57 -1.45
C ILE A 54 2.36 1.79 -0.52
N ALA A 55 2.20 3.00 -1.06
CA ALA A 55 2.21 4.23 -0.27
C ALA A 55 0.94 4.41 0.58
N ALA A 56 -0.20 3.86 0.17
CA ALA A 56 -1.41 3.81 0.99
C ALA A 56 -1.23 2.82 2.14
N ASP A 57 -0.80 1.59 1.83
CA ASP A 57 -0.53 0.55 2.83
C ASP A 57 0.52 1.00 3.85
N ALA A 58 1.59 1.66 3.40
CA ALA A 58 2.61 2.21 4.29
C ALA A 58 2.05 3.27 5.25
N ARG A 59 1.09 4.09 4.80
CA ARG A 59 0.42 5.09 5.65
C ARG A 59 -0.50 4.43 6.67
N ASP A 60 -1.24 3.40 6.27
CA ASP A 60 -2.11 2.67 7.18
C ASP A 60 -1.29 1.87 8.22
N ALA A 61 -0.22 1.22 7.79
CA ALA A 61 0.73 0.58 8.69
C ALA A 61 1.42 1.57 9.64
N ALA A 62 1.67 2.81 9.21
CA ALA A 62 2.22 3.85 10.10
C ALA A 62 1.20 4.31 11.15
N ARG A 63 -0.08 4.49 10.77
CA ARG A 63 -1.17 4.81 11.72
C ARG A 63 -1.34 3.70 12.75
N TYR A 64 -1.32 2.46 12.29
CA TYR A 64 -1.40 1.29 13.16
C TYR A 64 -0.22 1.22 14.14
N ARG A 65 1.02 1.37 13.64
CA ARG A 65 2.22 1.39 14.50
C ARG A 65 2.18 2.50 15.54
N TRP A 66 1.68 3.68 15.17
CA TRP A 66 1.51 4.78 16.11
C TRP A 66 0.53 4.42 17.24
N LEU A 67 -0.61 3.79 16.92
CA LEU A 67 -1.62 3.39 17.90
C LEU A 67 -1.10 2.32 18.87
N ARG A 68 -0.43 1.28 18.38
CA ARG A 68 0.14 0.24 19.25
C ARG A 68 1.29 0.78 20.12
N GLU A 69 2.00 1.83 19.73
CA GLU A 69 3.12 2.37 20.51
C GLU A 69 2.69 3.39 21.58
N ARG A 70 1.39 3.53 21.87
CA ARG A 70 0.91 4.45 22.92
C ARG A 70 1.29 3.96 24.32
N ASP A 71 1.69 4.91 25.15
CA ASP A 71 1.96 4.69 26.57
C ASP A 71 0.63 4.69 27.36
N LEU A 72 0.28 3.54 27.93
CA LEU A 72 -0.97 3.37 28.69
C LEU A 72 -0.97 4.18 30.00
N GLU A 73 0.19 4.52 30.55
CA GLU A 73 0.32 5.34 31.76
C GLU A 73 -0.07 6.81 31.52
N THR A 74 -0.39 7.18 30.28
CA THR A 74 -0.84 8.53 29.91
C THR A 74 -2.34 8.63 29.65
N ILE A 75 -3.10 7.59 29.97
CA ILE A 75 -4.54 7.53 29.69
C ILE A 75 -5.33 8.64 30.40
N ASP A 76 -4.88 9.08 31.58
CA ASP A 76 -5.45 10.18 32.36
C ASP A 76 -5.39 11.52 31.63
N LYS A 77 -4.43 11.67 30.70
CA LYS A 77 -4.24 12.87 29.88
C LYS A 77 -5.11 12.85 28.61
N GLY A 78 -5.82 11.75 28.35
CA GLY A 78 -6.63 11.54 27.15
C GLY A 78 -5.80 11.22 25.89
N GLY A 79 -6.46 10.76 24.83
CA GLY A 79 -5.79 10.37 23.59
C GLY A 79 -6.62 9.42 22.73
N VAL A 80 -5.99 8.84 21.70
CA VAL A 80 -6.57 7.80 20.86
C VAL A 80 -5.91 6.47 21.22
N PHE A 81 -6.73 5.49 21.58
CA PHE A 81 -6.30 4.17 22.01
C PHE A 81 -7.15 3.08 21.34
N ILE A 82 -6.64 1.85 21.34
CA ILE A 82 -7.37 0.66 20.90
C ILE A 82 -7.89 -0.04 22.15
N GLY A 83 -9.12 -0.56 22.08
CA GLY A 83 -9.70 -1.32 23.18
C GLY A 83 -10.33 -2.64 22.73
N ALA A 84 -10.30 -3.63 23.61
CA ALA A 84 -11.04 -4.88 23.48
C ALA A 84 -12.34 -4.82 24.26
N VAL A 85 -13.40 -5.33 23.64
CA VAL A 85 -14.74 -5.48 24.23
C VAL A 85 -15.14 -6.95 24.18
N PRO A 86 -15.97 -7.42 25.14
CA PRO A 86 -16.67 -6.68 26.20
C PRO A 86 -15.82 -6.33 27.45
N GLU A 87 -14.56 -6.75 27.52
CA GLU A 87 -13.72 -6.62 28.72
C GLU A 87 -13.31 -5.17 29.04
N ASN A 88 -13.54 -4.23 28.12
CA ASN A 88 -13.17 -2.81 28.21
C ASN A 88 -11.68 -2.60 28.52
N LEU A 89 -10.83 -3.47 27.96
CA LEU A 89 -9.38 -3.42 28.14
C LEU A 89 -8.76 -2.48 27.10
N VAL A 90 -7.90 -1.57 27.53
CA VAL A 90 -7.10 -0.74 26.60
C VAL A 90 -5.85 -1.51 26.22
N LEU A 91 -5.57 -1.60 24.92
CA LEU A 91 -4.49 -2.39 24.35
C LEU A 91 -3.39 -1.50 23.79
N ASN A 92 -2.15 -1.96 23.94
CA ASN A 92 -1.00 -1.44 23.20
C ASN A 92 -0.05 -2.58 22.82
N LEU A 93 0.97 -2.23 22.05
CA LEU A 93 2.11 -3.05 21.68
C LEU A 93 1.69 -4.44 21.20
N GLU A 94 2.28 -5.48 21.77
CA GLU A 94 2.21 -6.86 21.32
C GLU A 94 0.86 -7.51 21.65
N GLU A 95 0.16 -7.07 22.70
CA GLU A 95 -1.19 -7.58 23.02
C GLU A 95 -2.21 -7.19 21.95
N ALA A 96 -2.11 -5.96 21.43
CA ALA A 96 -2.97 -5.51 20.34
C ALA A 96 -2.78 -6.37 19.08
N ASP A 97 -1.52 -6.65 18.71
CA ASP A 97 -1.18 -7.50 17.56
C ASP A 97 -1.75 -8.92 17.73
N GLN A 98 -1.53 -9.55 18.88
CA GLN A 98 -1.99 -10.92 19.17
C GLN A 98 -3.51 -11.05 19.13
N ILE A 99 -4.24 -10.10 19.72
CA ILE A 99 -5.71 -10.14 19.75
C ILE A 99 -6.28 -9.95 18.34
N ILE A 100 -5.69 -9.06 17.55
CA ILE A 100 -6.10 -8.83 16.16
C ILE A 100 -5.86 -10.10 15.33
N ASP A 101 -4.68 -10.71 15.42
CA ASP A 101 -4.37 -11.92 14.67
C ASP A 101 -5.29 -13.08 15.04
N ALA A 102 -5.54 -13.29 16.34
CA ALA A 102 -6.47 -14.31 16.81
C ALA A 102 -7.90 -14.10 16.29
N ALA A 103 -8.38 -12.86 16.26
CA ALA A 103 -9.69 -12.51 15.71
C ALA A 103 -9.77 -12.78 14.20
N ARG A 104 -8.75 -12.36 13.44
CA ARG A 104 -8.67 -12.59 11.99
C ARG A 104 -8.64 -14.07 11.63
N GLU A 105 -7.89 -14.87 12.38
CA GLU A 105 -7.89 -16.32 12.20
C GLU A 105 -9.25 -16.95 12.50
N ALA A 106 -9.93 -16.48 13.55
CA ALA A 106 -11.26 -16.98 13.90
C ALA A 106 -12.29 -16.67 12.79
N GLU A 107 -12.26 -15.46 12.23
CA GLU A 107 -13.09 -15.05 11.10
C GLU A 107 -12.81 -15.92 9.87
N ALA A 108 -11.54 -16.10 9.50
CA ALA A 108 -11.16 -16.93 8.35
C ALA A 108 -11.60 -18.40 8.51
N ARG A 109 -11.49 -18.98 9.72
CA ARG A 109 -11.98 -20.34 10.01
C ARG A 109 -13.51 -20.44 9.89
N ALA A 110 -14.24 -19.41 10.31
CA ALA A 110 -15.70 -19.37 10.22
C ALA A 110 -16.19 -19.27 8.77
N GLU A 111 -15.47 -18.55 7.91
CA GLU A 111 -15.79 -18.47 6.47
C GLU A 111 -15.61 -19.80 5.73
N ILE A 112 -14.58 -20.57 6.08
CA ILE A 112 -14.31 -21.88 5.46
C ILE A 112 -15.34 -22.94 5.89
N ALA A 113 -15.92 -22.80 7.08
CA ALA A 113 -16.91 -23.75 7.62
C ALA A 113 -18.35 -23.52 7.09
N LYS A 114 -18.55 -22.50 6.24
CA LYS A 114 -19.83 -22.11 5.66
C LYS A 114 -20.01 -22.66 4.25
#